data_AF-A0A935IX75-F1
#
_entry.id   AF-A0A935IX75-F1
#
_cell.length_a   1.000
_cell.length_b   1.000
_cell.length_c   1.000
_cell.angle_alpha   90.00
_cell.angle_beta   90.00
_cell.angle_gamma   90.00
#
_symmetry.space_group_name_H-M   'P 1'
#
loop_
_entity.id
_entity.type
_entity.pdbx_description
1 polymer ?
#
loop_
_entity_poly.entity_id
_entity_poly.type
_entity_poly.pdbx_seq_one_letter_code
_entity_poly.pdbx_strand_id
1 'polypeptide(L)'
;MTKNRKQSIDPVVIVTIGVVFLAIAMALIAFSSGSSIAGDASTTSQLMVAFITGLTTGGLSCLAVQGGLLASSLAHQIEQDYVGQVASGKNMKKTTVSHTSSAFPILLFLISKIVAYTLLGALLGLVGSYLTLSPMTRAMLMILIGVFMIGNALRMFNVHPIFRFFSIEPPSFIKRYIRKTAKGTDTATPVFLGALTVLIPCGVTQAMMATALGTGSAGMGAALMFAFTLGTSPVFFVIAYLTTELGSKLEKFFMRFVAVLVLILGFVTLDGGLNLIGSPLSFQNLTRNWFPSQSESNSVAVSPQQPISADGLILNVNNDGYFPTTLKAQAGKDFTLNLITNETYSCARDFVIPALDYYELLPDTGTVQVNIPAQEKGSTLFFTCSMGMYTGQIVFE
;
A
#
# COMPACT_ATOMS: atom_id res chain seq x y z
N MET A 1 -9.27 55.09 17.68
CA MET A 1 -10.19 53.93 17.62
C MET A 1 -9.81 53.05 16.44
N THR A 2 -8.90 52.10 16.65
CA THR A 2 -8.46 51.13 15.64
C THR A 2 -9.45 49.97 15.60
N LYS A 3 -10.20 49.88 14.50
CA LYS A 3 -11.23 48.87 14.27
C LYS A 3 -10.53 47.51 14.12
N ASN A 4 -10.63 46.69 15.17
CA ASN A 4 -10.05 45.36 15.27
C ASN A 4 -10.79 44.43 14.29
N ARG A 5 -10.33 44.37 13.04
CA ARG A 5 -10.88 43.52 11.99
C ARG A 5 -10.44 42.08 12.29
N LYS A 6 -11.24 41.34 13.06
CA LYS A 6 -11.12 39.88 13.18
C LYS A 6 -11.06 39.32 11.75
N GLN A 7 -9.90 38.82 11.33
CA GLN A 7 -9.78 37.99 10.14
C GLN A 7 -10.61 36.72 10.44
N SER A 8 -11.82 36.66 9.90
CA SER A 8 -12.58 35.42 9.86
C SER A 8 -11.74 34.42 9.09
N ILE A 9 -11.30 33.36 9.77
CA ILE A 9 -10.60 32.25 9.13
C ILE A 9 -11.52 31.73 8.02
N ASP A 10 -11.00 31.67 6.80
CA ASP A 10 -11.79 31.24 5.64
C ASP A 10 -12.42 29.87 5.95
N PRO A 11 -13.73 29.67 5.72
CA PRO A 11 -14.39 28.39 5.99
C PRO A 11 -13.72 27.23 5.24
N VAL A 12 -13.11 27.53 4.08
CA VAL A 12 -12.28 26.59 3.32
C VAL A 12 -11.08 26.12 4.14
N VAL A 13 -10.38 27.02 4.84
CA VAL A 13 -9.20 26.70 5.68
C VAL A 13 -9.60 25.76 6.82
N ILE A 14 -10.74 26.01 7.45
CA ILE A 14 -11.28 25.15 8.54
C ILE A 14 -11.60 23.75 8.02
N VAL A 15 -12.26 23.65 6.86
CA VAL A 15 -12.57 22.36 6.22
C VAL A 15 -11.27 21.62 5.85
N THR A 16 -10.25 22.32 5.34
CA THR A 16 -8.96 21.69 5.07
C THR A 16 -8.26 21.16 6.30
N ILE A 17 -8.20 21.97 7.36
CA ILE A 17 -7.56 21.55 8.60
C ILE A 17 -8.33 20.35 9.15
N GLY A 18 -9.66 20.35 9.04
CA GLY A 18 -10.50 19.19 9.36
C GLY A 18 -10.16 17.94 8.54
N VAL A 19 -10.06 18.04 7.21
CA VAL A 19 -9.77 16.90 6.32
C VAL A 19 -8.33 16.40 6.50
N VAL A 20 -7.35 17.30 6.65
CA VAL A 20 -5.95 16.94 6.88
C VAL A 20 -5.78 16.33 8.27
N PHE A 21 -6.41 16.89 9.29
CA PHE A 21 -6.37 16.34 10.65
C PHE A 21 -7.10 15.00 10.72
N LEU A 22 -8.20 14.82 9.99
CA LEU A 22 -8.91 13.55 9.88
C LEU A 22 -8.11 12.52 9.07
N ALA A 23 -7.40 12.92 8.02
CA ALA A 23 -6.51 12.04 7.27
C ALA A 23 -5.28 11.63 8.09
N ILE A 24 -4.69 12.56 8.87
CA ILE A 24 -3.59 12.28 9.80
C ILE A 24 -4.09 11.40 10.94
N ALA A 25 -5.26 11.68 11.51
CA ALA A 25 -5.87 10.86 12.54
C ALA A 25 -6.18 9.46 11.99
N MET A 26 -6.73 9.33 10.78
CA MET A 26 -6.96 8.02 10.15
C MET A 26 -5.67 7.31 9.76
N ALA A 27 -4.61 8.01 9.39
CA ALA A 27 -3.29 7.42 9.16
C ALA A 27 -2.66 6.94 10.46
N LEU A 28 -2.74 7.73 11.54
CA LEU A 28 -2.29 7.35 12.88
C LEU A 28 -3.11 6.18 13.42
N ILE A 29 -4.43 6.20 13.21
CA ILE A 29 -5.33 5.09 13.52
C ILE A 29 -4.92 3.87 12.71
N ALA A 30 -4.80 3.94 11.38
CA ALA A 30 -4.37 2.80 10.54
C ALA A 30 -2.98 2.24 10.91
N PHE A 31 -2.04 3.09 11.34
CA PHE A 31 -0.75 2.66 11.87
C PHE A 31 -0.83 2.10 13.31
N SER A 32 -1.83 2.49 14.11
CA SER A 32 -2.09 1.94 15.45
C SER A 32 -3.06 0.74 15.46
N SER A 33 -3.86 0.57 14.41
CA SER A 33 -4.93 -0.42 14.22
C SER A 33 -4.48 -1.64 13.43
N GLY A 34 -3.20 -2.01 13.51
CA GLY A 34 -2.85 -3.45 13.50
C GLY A 34 -3.65 -4.21 14.58
N SER A 35 -4.15 -3.47 15.58
CA SER A 35 -5.00 -3.89 16.68
C SER A 35 -6.47 -4.14 16.30
N SER A 36 -6.86 -5.41 16.44
CA SER A 36 -8.20 -5.94 16.78
C SER A 36 -9.36 -5.73 15.78
N ILE A 37 -9.46 -6.61 14.79
CA ILE A 37 -10.77 -7.10 14.34
C ILE A 37 -10.73 -8.63 14.45
N ALA A 38 -11.00 -9.11 15.66
CA ALA A 38 -11.27 -10.52 15.93
C ALA A 38 -12.63 -10.88 15.30
N GLY A 39 -12.61 -11.86 14.41
CA GLY A 39 -13.79 -12.37 13.72
C GLY A 39 -13.47 -13.70 13.05
N ASP A 40 -14.18 -14.73 13.48
CA ASP A 40 -14.05 -16.17 13.16
C ASP A 40 -13.48 -16.54 11.78
N ALA A 41 -12.65 -17.59 11.82
CA ALA A 41 -11.99 -18.28 10.71
C ALA A 41 -12.96 -18.72 9.60
N SER A 42 -13.19 -17.83 8.64
CA SER A 42 -13.94 -18.10 7.42
C SER A 42 -13.36 -17.29 6.26
N THR A 43 -13.51 -17.78 5.03
CA THR A 43 -13.21 -17.04 3.78
C THR A 43 -13.72 -15.58 3.82
N THR A 44 -14.83 -15.37 4.54
CA THR A 44 -15.45 -14.07 4.81
C THR A 44 -14.56 -13.12 5.62
N SER A 45 -13.80 -13.60 6.61
CA SER A 45 -12.94 -12.74 7.44
C SER A 45 -11.79 -12.15 6.63
N GLN A 46 -11.16 -12.95 5.76
CA GLN A 46 -10.09 -12.47 4.86
C GLN A 46 -10.62 -11.41 3.87
N LEU A 47 -11.82 -11.61 3.32
CA LEU A 47 -12.46 -10.64 2.44
C LEU A 47 -12.86 -9.35 3.19
N MET A 48 -13.30 -9.48 4.43
CA MET A 48 -13.65 -8.34 5.28
C MET A 48 -12.41 -7.52 5.64
N VAL A 49 -11.30 -8.17 6.02
CA VAL A 49 -10.02 -7.50 6.25
C VAL A 49 -9.52 -6.82 4.98
N ALA A 50 -9.60 -7.48 3.82
CA ALA A 50 -9.23 -6.87 2.54
C ALA A 50 -10.09 -5.63 2.23
N PHE A 51 -11.41 -5.71 2.45
CA PHE A 51 -12.32 -4.57 2.29
C PHE A 51 -12.00 -3.41 3.23
N ILE A 52 -11.79 -3.68 4.53
CA ILE A 52 -11.46 -2.66 5.54
C ILE A 52 -10.09 -2.04 5.25
N THR A 53 -9.11 -2.84 4.85
CA THR A 53 -7.79 -2.34 4.43
C THR A 53 -7.92 -1.49 3.18
N GLY A 54 -8.80 -1.86 2.25
CA GLY A 54 -9.16 -1.06 1.09
C GLY A 54 -9.81 0.28 1.48
N LEU A 55 -10.75 0.27 2.42
CA LEU A 55 -11.44 1.47 2.88
C LEU A 55 -10.52 2.45 3.60
N THR A 56 -9.59 1.94 4.40
CA THR A 56 -8.71 2.75 5.24
C THR A 56 -7.42 3.12 4.50
N THR A 57 -6.40 2.26 4.61
CA THR A 57 -5.05 2.50 4.10
C THR A 57 -5.00 2.50 2.57
N GLY A 58 -5.75 1.59 1.94
CA GLY A 58 -5.82 1.43 0.49
C GLY A 58 -6.42 2.63 -0.21
N GLY A 59 -7.53 3.17 0.28
CA GLY A 59 -8.24 4.30 -0.31
C GLY A 59 -7.40 5.57 -0.32
N LEU A 60 -6.77 5.88 0.83
CA LEU A 60 -5.88 7.03 0.96
C LEU A 60 -4.62 6.89 0.09
N SER A 61 -3.98 5.72 0.10
CA SER A 61 -2.78 5.47 -0.70
C SER A 61 -3.07 5.48 -2.21
N CYS A 62 -4.16 4.82 -2.63
CA CYS A 62 -4.60 4.82 -4.03
C CYS A 62 -4.91 6.23 -4.51
N LEU A 63 -5.57 7.04 -3.68
CA LEU A 63 -5.85 8.42 -4.06
C LEU A 63 -4.59 9.24 -4.20
N ALA A 64 -3.67 9.14 -3.24
CA ALA A 64 -2.41 9.87 -3.31
C ALA A 64 -1.67 9.60 -4.64
N VAL A 65 -1.65 8.35 -5.11
CA VAL A 65 -0.94 8.01 -6.35
C VAL A 65 -1.79 8.23 -7.61
N GLN A 66 -3.06 7.79 -7.60
CA GLN A 66 -3.92 7.73 -8.78
C GLN A 66 -4.83 8.96 -8.94
N GLY A 67 -5.08 9.70 -7.85
CA GLY A 67 -5.91 10.90 -7.86
C GLY A 67 -5.34 12.02 -8.73
N GLY A 68 -4.00 12.17 -8.78
CA GLY A 68 -3.35 13.13 -9.67
C GLY A 68 -3.56 12.83 -11.16
N LEU A 69 -3.62 11.54 -11.54
CA LEU A 69 -3.91 11.13 -12.91
C LEU A 69 -5.36 11.45 -13.28
N LEU A 70 -6.29 11.13 -12.40
CA LEU A 70 -7.70 11.47 -12.59
C LEU A 70 -7.91 12.99 -12.68
N ALA A 71 -7.30 13.76 -11.78
CA ALA A 71 -7.38 15.22 -11.79
C ALA A 71 -6.83 15.81 -13.09
N SER A 72 -5.70 15.30 -13.60
CA SER A 72 -5.15 15.74 -14.90
C SER A 72 -6.04 15.40 -16.10
N SER A 73 -6.73 14.26 -16.06
CA SER A 73 -7.68 13.85 -17.10
C SER A 73 -8.95 14.70 -17.05
N LEU A 74 -9.47 14.98 -15.86
CA LEU A 74 -10.64 15.83 -15.67
C LEU A 74 -10.32 17.26 -16.12
N ALA A 75 -9.15 17.80 -15.79
CA ALA A 75 -8.70 19.10 -16.28
C ALA A 75 -8.66 19.16 -17.82
N HIS A 76 -8.17 18.10 -18.48
CA HIS A 76 -8.14 18.00 -19.93
C HIS A 76 -9.55 17.84 -20.55
N GLN A 77 -10.47 17.14 -19.88
CA GLN A 77 -11.87 17.03 -20.33
C GLN A 77 -12.60 18.36 -20.21
N ILE A 78 -12.39 19.09 -19.11
CA ILE A 78 -12.96 20.43 -18.91
C ILE A 78 -12.43 21.39 -19.98
N GLU A 79 -11.14 21.31 -20.35
CA GLU A 79 -10.58 22.09 -21.46
C GLU A 79 -11.20 21.71 -22.82
N GLN A 80 -11.44 20.42 -23.07
CA GLN A 80 -12.05 19.94 -24.33
C GLN A 80 -13.53 20.32 -24.46
N ASP A 81 -14.31 20.24 -23.39
CA ASP A 81 -15.71 20.70 -23.36
C ASP A 81 -15.81 22.21 -23.62
N TYR A 82 -14.85 22.98 -23.09
CA TYR A 82 -14.77 24.42 -23.34
C TYR A 82 -14.43 24.71 -24.80
N VAL A 83 -13.45 24.03 -25.40
CA VAL A 83 -13.05 24.21 -26.80
C VAL A 83 -14.12 23.72 -27.79
N GLY A 84 -14.84 22.63 -27.48
CA GLY A 84 -15.93 22.10 -28.30
C GLY A 84 -17.14 23.04 -28.39
N GLN A 85 -17.47 23.74 -27.30
CA GLN A 85 -18.54 24.75 -27.31
C GLN A 85 -18.15 26.01 -28.08
N VAL A 86 -16.89 26.45 -28.00
CA VAL A 86 -16.39 27.61 -28.75
C VAL A 86 -16.34 27.32 -30.27
N ALA A 87 -16.05 26.09 -30.68
CA ALA A 87 -16.05 25.68 -32.08
C ALA A 87 -17.47 25.53 -32.69
N SER A 88 -18.51 25.32 -31.87
CA SER A 88 -19.87 25.04 -32.37
C SER A 88 -20.78 26.27 -32.56
N GLY A 89 -20.28 27.49 -32.35
CA GLY A 89 -20.94 28.74 -32.79
C GLY A 89 -22.38 29.00 -32.30
N LYS A 90 -22.85 28.32 -31.24
CA LYS A 90 -24.21 28.52 -30.71
C LYS A 90 -24.24 29.62 -29.66
N ASN A 91 -25.22 30.52 -29.80
CA ASN A 91 -25.47 31.68 -28.95
C ASN A 91 -25.40 31.35 -27.46
N MET A 92 -24.69 32.23 -26.75
CA MET A 92 -24.37 32.23 -25.33
C MET A 92 -25.63 32.11 -24.46
N LYS A 93 -26.03 30.88 -24.11
CA LYS A 93 -26.65 30.62 -22.82
C LYS A 93 -25.51 30.36 -21.85
N LYS A 94 -25.51 31.11 -20.75
CA LYS A 94 -24.61 30.97 -19.60
C LYS A 94 -24.79 29.54 -19.06
N THR A 95 -24.15 28.56 -19.67
CA THR A 95 -24.22 27.17 -19.23
C THR A 95 -23.40 27.10 -17.95
N THR A 96 -24.09 27.27 -16.83
CA THR A 96 -23.68 26.77 -15.53
C THR A 96 -23.00 25.43 -15.73
N VAL A 97 -21.71 25.37 -15.40
CA VAL A 97 -20.94 24.13 -15.32
C VAL A 97 -21.80 23.13 -14.54
N SER A 98 -22.26 22.07 -15.21
CA SER A 98 -23.23 21.15 -14.62
C SER A 98 -22.53 20.34 -13.54
N HIS A 99 -22.77 20.69 -12.27
CA HIS A 99 -22.25 20.00 -11.06
C HIS A 99 -22.57 18.49 -11.02
N THR A 100 -23.46 17.99 -11.89
CA THR A 100 -23.82 16.58 -12.02
C THR A 100 -23.00 15.80 -13.04
N SER A 101 -22.12 16.47 -13.82
CA SER A 101 -21.30 15.83 -14.87
C SER A 101 -19.94 15.31 -14.39
N SER A 102 -19.45 15.74 -13.23
CA SER A 102 -18.13 15.35 -12.70
C SER A 102 -18.12 13.94 -12.09
N ALA A 103 -19.25 13.43 -11.62
CA ALA A 103 -19.34 12.12 -10.97
C ALA A 103 -19.27 10.93 -11.96
N PHE A 104 -19.72 11.13 -13.21
CA PHE A 104 -19.80 10.06 -14.20
C PHE A 104 -18.42 9.57 -14.68
N PRO A 105 -17.45 10.45 -15.02
CA PRO A 105 -16.07 10.05 -15.30
C PRO A 105 -15.40 9.32 -14.13
N ILE A 106 -15.66 9.78 -12.91
CA ILE A 106 -15.15 9.15 -11.68
C ILE A 106 -15.72 7.73 -11.60
N LEU A 107 -17.04 7.55 -11.73
CA LEU A 107 -17.67 6.22 -11.66
C LEU A 107 -17.14 5.26 -12.74
N LEU A 108 -16.98 5.73 -13.99
CA LEU A 108 -16.39 4.93 -15.08
C LEU A 108 -14.96 4.49 -14.76
N PHE A 109 -14.15 5.38 -14.19
CA PHE A 109 -12.81 5.06 -13.72
C PHE A 109 -12.83 3.99 -12.63
N LEU A 110 -13.70 4.12 -11.61
CA LEU A 110 -13.80 3.15 -10.52
C LEU A 110 -14.28 1.78 -11.01
N ILE A 111 -15.30 1.72 -11.88
CA ILE A 111 -15.79 0.47 -12.45
C ILE A 111 -14.68 -0.22 -13.23
N SER A 112 -13.96 0.52 -14.08
CA SER A 112 -12.84 -0.01 -14.83
C SER A 112 -11.73 -0.53 -13.90
N LYS A 113 -11.41 0.21 -12.83
CA LYS A 113 -10.44 -0.19 -11.82
C LYS A 113 -10.86 -1.49 -11.11
N ILE A 114 -12.12 -1.62 -10.70
CA ILE A 114 -12.65 -2.84 -10.07
C ILE A 114 -12.48 -4.04 -11.00
N VAL A 115 -12.88 -3.90 -12.26
CA VAL A 115 -12.75 -4.98 -13.25
C VAL A 115 -11.28 -5.35 -13.47
N ALA A 116 -10.41 -4.37 -13.68
CA ALA A 116 -8.99 -4.60 -13.95
C ALA A 116 -8.28 -5.29 -12.76
N TYR A 117 -8.53 -4.84 -11.53
CA TYR A 117 -7.92 -5.43 -10.33
C TYR A 117 -8.48 -6.82 -10.03
N THR A 118 -9.77 -7.06 -10.28
CA THR A 118 -10.39 -8.38 -10.09
C THR A 118 -9.80 -9.41 -11.05
N LEU A 119 -9.67 -9.04 -12.33
CA LEU A 119 -9.03 -9.87 -13.35
C LEU A 119 -7.57 -10.15 -13.01
N LEU A 120 -6.84 -9.12 -12.56
CA LEU A 120 -5.47 -9.29 -12.12
C LEU A 120 -5.38 -10.22 -10.91
N GLY A 121 -6.26 -10.06 -9.92
CA GLY A 121 -6.33 -10.94 -8.75
C GLY A 121 -6.60 -12.39 -9.11
N ALA A 122 -7.49 -12.63 -10.09
CA ALA A 122 -7.75 -13.97 -10.62
C ALA A 122 -6.50 -14.57 -11.26
N LEU A 123 -5.81 -13.77 -12.08
CA LEU A 123 -4.58 -14.19 -12.75
C LEU A 123 -3.47 -14.48 -11.73
N LEU A 124 -3.29 -13.61 -10.74
CA LEU A 124 -2.31 -13.77 -9.67
C LEU A 124 -2.63 -15.00 -8.81
N GLY A 125 -3.88 -15.21 -8.41
CA GLY A 125 -4.27 -16.41 -7.67
C GLY A 125 -4.06 -17.71 -8.45
N LEU A 126 -4.31 -17.69 -9.77
CA LEU A 126 -3.96 -18.81 -10.68
C LEU A 126 -2.45 -19.03 -10.76
N VAL A 127 -1.68 -17.95 -10.92
CA VAL A 127 -0.23 -18.03 -11.02
C VAL A 127 0.38 -18.52 -9.71
N GLY A 128 -0.17 -18.11 -8.58
CA GLY A 128 0.28 -18.50 -7.25
C GLY A 128 0.22 -19.99 -6.96
N SER A 129 -0.63 -20.75 -7.65
CA SER A 129 -0.62 -22.22 -7.53
C SER A 129 0.56 -22.88 -8.26
N TYR A 130 1.24 -22.16 -9.17
CA TYR A 130 2.37 -22.67 -9.95
C TYR A 130 3.70 -21.96 -9.65
N LEU A 131 3.67 -20.73 -9.14
CA LEU A 131 4.84 -19.87 -8.95
C LEU A 131 5.00 -19.49 -7.47
N THR A 132 5.84 -20.24 -6.76
CA THR A 132 6.44 -19.79 -5.50
C THR A 132 7.54 -18.77 -5.83
N LEU A 133 7.16 -17.51 -6.01
CA LEU A 133 8.12 -16.40 -6.21
C LEU A 133 9.12 -16.38 -5.06
N SER A 134 10.41 -16.59 -5.35
CA SER A 134 11.44 -16.60 -4.31
C SER A 134 11.49 -15.24 -3.61
N PRO A 135 11.78 -15.21 -2.30
CA PRO A 135 11.98 -13.98 -1.52
C PRO A 135 12.80 -12.92 -2.26
N MET A 136 13.89 -13.34 -2.92
CA MET A 136 14.80 -12.44 -3.62
C MET A 136 14.16 -11.74 -4.83
N THR A 137 13.31 -12.44 -5.61
CA THR A 137 12.59 -11.82 -6.75
C THR A 137 11.57 -10.79 -6.27
N ARG A 138 10.85 -11.09 -5.18
CA ARG A 138 9.90 -10.15 -4.56
C ARG A 138 10.63 -8.91 -4.02
N ALA A 139 11.79 -9.12 -3.41
CA ALA A 139 12.63 -8.04 -2.89
C ALA A 139 13.11 -7.10 -3.99
N MET A 140 13.68 -7.64 -5.08
CA MET A 140 14.10 -6.88 -6.26
C MET A 140 12.96 -6.04 -6.83
N LEU A 141 11.76 -6.64 -6.93
CA LEU A 141 10.57 -5.95 -7.43
C LEU A 141 10.12 -4.83 -6.49
N MET A 142 10.12 -5.05 -5.17
CA MET A 142 9.82 -4.02 -4.18
C MET A 142 10.82 -2.87 -4.21
N ILE A 143 12.12 -3.14 -4.29
CA ILE A 143 13.16 -2.11 -4.41
C ILE A 143 12.95 -1.28 -5.67
N LEU A 144 12.73 -1.93 -6.82
CA LEU A 144 12.46 -1.24 -8.09
C LEU A 144 11.25 -0.31 -7.98
N ILE A 145 10.17 -0.79 -7.36
CA ILE A 145 8.94 -0.02 -7.17
C ILE A 145 9.14 1.13 -6.17
N GLY A 146 9.87 0.90 -5.07
CA GLY A 146 10.22 1.93 -4.09
C GLY A 146 11.03 3.07 -4.74
N VAL A 147 12.07 2.73 -5.52
CA VAL A 147 12.87 3.71 -6.27
C VAL A 147 12.01 4.49 -7.26
N PHE A 148 11.12 3.82 -8.00
CA PHE A 148 10.20 4.46 -8.92
C PHE A 148 9.21 5.40 -8.21
N MET A 149 8.66 5.00 -7.06
CA MET A 149 7.77 5.84 -6.25
C MET A 149 8.48 7.09 -5.72
N ILE A 150 9.70 6.94 -5.21
CA ILE A 150 10.53 8.07 -4.75
C ILE A 150 10.79 9.03 -5.91
N GLY A 151 11.15 8.52 -7.09
CA GLY A 151 11.35 9.31 -8.30
C GLY A 151 10.11 10.12 -8.70
N ASN A 152 8.93 9.50 -8.66
CA ASN A 152 7.66 10.19 -8.95
C ASN A 152 7.33 11.25 -7.89
N ALA A 153 7.55 10.98 -6.61
CA ALA A 153 7.30 11.94 -5.55
C ALA A 153 8.23 13.17 -5.65
N LEU A 154 9.53 12.97 -5.89
CA LEU A 154 10.50 14.05 -6.10
C LEU A 154 10.16 14.92 -7.32
N ARG A 155 9.60 14.31 -8.37
CA ARG A 155 9.05 15.05 -9.52
C ARG A 155 7.89 15.96 -9.09
N MET A 156 6.96 15.48 -8.27
CA MET A 156 5.83 16.30 -7.79
C MET A 156 6.29 17.49 -6.93
N PHE A 157 7.43 17.36 -6.24
CA PHE A 157 8.05 18.49 -5.53
C PHE A 157 8.77 19.49 -6.44
N ASN A 158 8.97 19.17 -7.72
CA ASN A 158 9.64 20.01 -8.72
C ASN A 158 11.02 20.51 -8.24
N VAL A 159 11.75 19.69 -7.48
CA VAL A 159 12.99 20.09 -6.79
C VAL A 159 14.17 20.25 -7.75
N HIS A 160 14.20 19.44 -8.82
CA HIS A 160 15.27 19.51 -9.84
C HIS A 160 14.80 18.94 -11.19
N PRO A 161 15.13 19.58 -12.34
CA PRO A 161 14.76 19.11 -13.68
C PRO A 161 15.33 17.73 -14.06
N ILE A 162 16.29 17.19 -13.31
CA ILE A 162 16.89 15.86 -13.55
C ILE A 162 15.87 14.73 -13.28
N PHE A 163 14.95 14.94 -12.33
CA PHE A 163 13.90 13.97 -11.98
C PHE A 163 12.78 13.89 -13.03
N ARG A 164 12.79 14.76 -14.05
CA ARG A 164 11.89 14.65 -15.20
C ARG A 164 12.19 13.42 -16.07
N PHE A 165 13.42 12.88 -16.00
CA PHE A 165 13.84 11.68 -16.74
C PHE A 165 13.24 10.37 -16.19
N PHE A 166 12.90 10.31 -14.89
CA PHE A 166 12.24 9.14 -14.27
C PHE A 166 10.78 8.95 -14.71
N SER A 167 10.23 9.93 -15.42
CA SER A 167 8.96 9.81 -16.11
C SER A 167 9.20 9.12 -17.44
N ILE A 168 9.00 7.80 -17.50
CA ILE A 168 8.72 7.13 -18.77
C ILE A 168 7.38 7.69 -19.24
N GLU A 169 7.43 8.82 -19.95
CA GLU A 169 6.27 9.28 -20.68
C GLU A 169 5.95 8.19 -21.71
N PRO A 170 4.67 7.78 -21.83
CA PRO A 170 4.30 6.72 -22.77
C PRO A 170 4.86 7.08 -24.16
N PRO A 171 5.50 6.13 -24.87
CA PRO A 171 6.10 6.38 -26.17
C PRO A 171 5.11 7.09 -27.10
N SER A 172 5.63 7.91 -28.01
CA SER A 172 4.82 8.77 -28.87
C SER A 172 3.70 8.03 -29.61
N PHE A 173 3.90 6.73 -29.88
CA PHE A 173 2.89 5.84 -30.45
C PHE A 173 1.68 5.60 -29.53
N ILE A 174 1.91 5.35 -28.23
CA ILE A 174 0.85 5.19 -27.22
C ILE A 174 0.13 6.52 -27.00
N LYS A 175 0.86 7.65 -26.87
CA LYS A 175 0.22 8.98 -26.79
C LYS A 175 -0.62 9.28 -28.03
N ARG A 176 -0.16 8.88 -29.22
CA ARG A 176 -0.88 9.08 -30.48
C ARG A 176 -2.10 8.16 -30.60
N TYR A 177 -2.01 6.94 -30.09
CA TYR A 177 -3.12 5.99 -29.99
C TYR A 177 -4.18 6.50 -29.02
N ILE A 178 -3.77 6.90 -27.81
CA ILE A 178 -4.65 7.52 -26.81
C ILE A 178 -5.30 8.79 -27.37
N ARG A 179 -4.54 9.68 -28.03
CA ARG A 179 -5.10 10.91 -28.64
C ARG A 179 -6.05 10.63 -29.81
N LYS A 180 -5.86 9.55 -30.57
CA LYS A 180 -6.79 9.13 -31.63
C LYS A 180 -8.08 8.55 -31.05
N THR A 181 -7.97 7.72 -30.02
CA THR A 181 -9.12 7.11 -29.31
C THR A 181 -9.89 8.17 -28.50
N ALA A 182 -9.20 9.13 -27.88
CA ALA A 182 -9.77 10.23 -27.10
C ALA A 182 -10.38 11.36 -27.97
N LYS A 183 -10.23 11.30 -29.30
CA LYS A 183 -10.90 12.24 -30.22
C LYS A 183 -12.37 11.87 -30.50
N GLY A 184 -12.88 10.76 -29.96
CA GLY A 184 -14.20 10.24 -30.28
C GLY A 184 -15.21 10.14 -29.13
N THR A 185 -14.78 10.02 -27.86
CA THR A 185 -15.71 9.82 -26.72
C THR A 185 -15.15 10.34 -25.39
N ASP A 186 -15.94 11.16 -24.68
CA ASP A 186 -15.62 11.65 -23.32
C ASP A 186 -15.52 10.54 -22.26
N THR A 187 -15.93 9.32 -22.60
CA THR A 187 -15.97 8.17 -21.67
C THR A 187 -14.79 7.22 -21.81
N ALA A 188 -14.03 7.27 -22.90
CA ALA A 188 -12.91 6.33 -23.11
C ALA A 188 -11.69 6.66 -22.23
N THR A 189 -11.43 7.94 -21.96
CA THR A 189 -10.26 8.35 -21.19
C THR A 189 -10.30 7.86 -19.73
N PRO A 190 -11.41 8.04 -18.96
CA PRO A 190 -11.47 7.57 -17.59
C PRO A 190 -11.41 6.03 -17.46
N VAL A 191 -12.02 5.31 -18.41
CA VAL A 191 -11.96 3.84 -18.47
C VAL A 191 -10.54 3.36 -18.75
N PHE A 192 -9.86 3.93 -19.74
CA PHE A 192 -8.48 3.54 -20.04
C PHE A 192 -7.52 3.84 -18.88
N LEU A 193 -7.71 4.98 -18.22
CA LEU A 193 -6.91 5.37 -17.07
C LEU A 193 -7.18 4.43 -15.88
N GLY A 194 -8.43 4.03 -15.66
CA GLY A 194 -8.84 3.04 -14.67
C GLY A 194 -8.16 1.69 -14.90
N ALA A 195 -8.13 1.19 -16.14
CA ALA A 195 -7.42 -0.04 -16.47
C ALA A 195 -5.90 0.09 -16.26
N LEU A 196 -5.31 1.25 -16.59
CA LEU A 196 -3.87 1.50 -16.42
C LEU A 196 -3.45 1.55 -14.95
N THR A 197 -4.36 1.77 -14.01
CA THR A 197 -4.02 1.86 -12.59
C THR A 197 -3.39 0.59 -12.04
N VAL A 198 -3.66 -0.57 -12.65
CA VAL A 198 -3.00 -1.85 -12.33
C VAL A 198 -1.47 -1.76 -12.47
N LEU A 199 -0.98 -0.96 -13.42
CA LEU A 199 0.45 -0.76 -13.66
C LEU A 199 1.08 0.25 -12.70
N ILE A 200 0.28 0.84 -11.81
CA ILE A 200 0.73 1.84 -10.83
C ILE A 200 0.46 1.29 -9.43
N PRO A 201 1.15 0.20 -9.04
CA PRO A 201 0.97 -0.38 -7.72
C PRO A 201 1.47 0.59 -6.63
N CYS A 202 0.72 0.67 -5.53
CA CYS A 202 1.17 1.27 -4.28
C CYS A 202 1.45 0.17 -3.26
N GLY A 203 2.27 0.42 -2.23
CA GLY A 203 2.69 -0.60 -1.25
C GLY A 203 1.56 -1.46 -0.67
N VAL A 204 0.40 -0.86 -0.37
CA VAL A 204 -0.78 -1.57 0.13
C VAL A 204 -1.38 -2.50 -0.94
N THR A 205 -1.42 -2.03 -2.19
CA THR A 205 -1.89 -2.85 -3.32
C THR A 205 -0.93 -4.00 -3.59
N GLN A 206 0.39 -3.78 -3.45
CA GLN A 206 1.39 -4.84 -3.61
C GLN A 206 1.23 -5.92 -2.54
N ALA A 207 0.96 -5.53 -1.29
CA ALA A 207 0.66 -6.46 -0.21
C ALA A 207 -0.52 -7.36 -0.57
N MET A 208 -1.61 -6.74 -1.01
CA MET A 208 -2.81 -7.47 -1.37
C MET A 208 -2.58 -8.35 -2.60
N MET A 209 -1.80 -7.89 -3.60
CA MET A 209 -1.41 -8.70 -4.76
C MET A 209 -0.56 -9.91 -4.35
N ALA A 210 0.35 -9.75 -3.39
CA ALA A 210 1.14 -10.84 -2.82
C ALA A 210 0.26 -11.81 -2.03
N THR A 211 -0.69 -11.32 -1.23
CA THR A 211 -1.69 -12.16 -0.55
C THR A 211 -2.54 -12.91 -1.57
N ALA A 212 -2.99 -12.25 -2.65
CA ALA A 212 -3.74 -12.88 -3.73
C ALA A 212 -2.96 -14.00 -4.42
N LEU A 213 -1.67 -13.78 -4.70
CA LEU A 213 -0.75 -14.85 -5.14
C LEU A 213 -0.71 -16.00 -4.12
N GLY A 214 -0.55 -15.68 -2.84
CA GLY A 214 -0.51 -16.67 -1.76
C GLY A 214 -1.80 -17.49 -1.59
N THR A 215 -2.95 -17.03 -2.09
CA THR A 215 -4.21 -17.80 -2.02
C THR A 215 -4.20 -19.08 -2.85
N GLY A 216 -3.32 -19.18 -3.87
CA GLY A 216 -3.21 -20.36 -4.75
C GLY A 216 -4.49 -20.72 -5.51
N SER A 217 -5.51 -19.85 -5.56
CA SER A 217 -6.74 -20.09 -6.31
C SER A 217 -7.24 -18.83 -7.01
N ALA A 218 -7.69 -19.01 -8.27
CA ALA A 218 -8.23 -17.94 -9.10
C ALA A 218 -9.37 -17.19 -8.39
N GLY A 219 -10.32 -17.96 -7.84
CA GLY A 219 -11.53 -17.42 -7.24
C GLY A 219 -11.23 -16.59 -5.99
N MET A 220 -10.33 -17.09 -5.12
CA MET A 220 -9.99 -16.39 -3.89
C MET A 220 -9.14 -15.15 -4.17
N GLY A 221 -8.16 -15.24 -5.08
CA GLY A 221 -7.37 -14.07 -5.51
C GLY A 221 -8.24 -12.98 -6.15
N ALA A 222 -9.22 -13.36 -6.98
CA ALA A 222 -10.19 -12.45 -7.56
C ALA A 222 -11.07 -11.78 -6.51
N ALA A 223 -11.63 -12.57 -5.58
CA ALA A 223 -12.50 -12.08 -4.52
C ALA A 223 -11.76 -11.12 -3.58
N LEU A 224 -10.50 -11.42 -3.26
CA LEU A 224 -9.66 -10.60 -2.38
C LEU A 224 -9.35 -9.24 -3.03
N MET A 225 -8.95 -9.21 -4.32
CA MET A 225 -8.76 -7.96 -5.06
C MET A 225 -10.06 -7.18 -5.25
N PHE A 226 -11.16 -7.88 -5.49
CA PHE A 226 -12.48 -7.26 -5.62
C PHE A 226 -12.89 -6.57 -4.32
N ALA A 227 -12.84 -7.28 -3.19
CA ALA A 227 -13.19 -6.74 -1.87
C ALA A 227 -12.30 -5.54 -1.51
N PHE A 228 -10.99 -5.65 -1.72
CA PHE A 228 -10.05 -4.55 -1.53
C PHE A 228 -10.41 -3.33 -2.38
N THR A 229 -10.61 -3.52 -3.70
CA THR A 229 -10.87 -2.42 -4.62
C THR A 229 -12.23 -1.77 -4.36
N LEU A 230 -13.23 -2.57 -4.00
CA LEU A 230 -14.55 -2.10 -3.59
C LEU A 230 -14.46 -1.30 -2.28
N GLY A 231 -13.58 -1.67 -1.34
CA GLY A 231 -13.25 -0.86 -0.16
C GLY A 231 -12.62 0.48 -0.52
N THR A 232 -11.69 0.52 -1.48
CA THR A 232 -11.04 1.80 -1.89
C THR A 232 -12.02 2.76 -2.60
N SER A 233 -13.10 2.23 -3.16
CA SER A 233 -14.01 2.93 -4.07
C SER A 233 -14.78 4.09 -3.40
N PRO A 234 -15.47 3.91 -2.26
CA PRO A 234 -16.15 5.00 -1.56
C PRO A 234 -15.23 6.16 -1.20
N VAL A 235 -14.04 5.88 -0.65
CA VAL A 235 -13.09 6.91 -0.25
C VAL A 235 -12.55 7.67 -1.45
N PHE A 236 -12.19 6.94 -2.52
CA PHE A 236 -11.73 7.56 -3.75
C PHE A 236 -12.82 8.44 -4.38
N PHE A 237 -14.07 7.98 -4.41
CA PHE A 237 -15.19 8.75 -4.95
C PHE A 237 -15.42 10.05 -4.16
N VAL A 238 -15.53 9.94 -2.82
CA VAL A 238 -15.80 11.10 -1.94
C VAL A 238 -14.70 12.15 -2.09
N ILE A 239 -13.43 11.73 -1.98
CA ILE A 239 -12.34 12.70 -2.03
C ILE A 239 -12.14 13.22 -3.45
N ALA A 240 -12.24 12.39 -4.50
CA ALA A 240 -12.16 12.87 -5.89
C ALA A 240 -13.25 13.90 -6.19
N TYR A 241 -14.49 13.62 -5.79
CA TYR A 241 -15.61 14.55 -5.93
C TYR A 241 -15.35 15.86 -5.18
N LEU A 242 -14.92 15.79 -3.92
CA LEU A 242 -14.55 16.99 -3.16
C LEU A 242 -13.43 17.76 -3.87
N THR A 243 -12.36 17.09 -4.32
CA THR A 243 -11.25 17.77 -5.00
C THR A 243 -11.66 18.49 -6.28
N THR A 244 -12.75 18.09 -6.95
CA THR A 244 -13.28 18.84 -8.10
C THR A 244 -13.97 20.15 -7.71
N GLU A 245 -14.46 20.26 -6.46
CA GLU A 245 -15.03 21.50 -5.92
C GLU A 245 -14.01 22.36 -5.16
N LEU A 246 -12.79 21.86 -4.96
CA LEU A 246 -11.71 22.55 -4.28
C LEU A 246 -11.10 23.65 -5.17
N GLY A 247 -10.89 24.86 -4.61
CA GLY A 247 -10.24 25.96 -5.33
C GLY A 247 -8.75 25.72 -5.63
N SER A 248 -8.19 26.42 -6.63
CA SER A 248 -6.82 26.22 -7.14
C SER A 248 -5.69 26.35 -6.09
N LYS A 249 -5.87 27.18 -5.05
CA LYS A 249 -4.91 27.28 -3.93
C LYS A 249 -4.86 25.99 -3.12
N LEU A 250 -6.01 25.36 -2.96
CA LEU A 250 -6.17 24.16 -2.15
C LEU A 250 -5.72 22.91 -2.92
N GLU A 251 -6.01 22.83 -4.22
CA GLU A 251 -5.43 21.81 -5.11
C GLU A 251 -3.89 21.75 -5.01
N LYS A 252 -3.22 22.91 -5.01
CA LYS A 252 -1.75 22.98 -4.92
C LYS A 252 -1.21 22.51 -3.56
N PHE A 253 -1.90 22.81 -2.47
CA PHE A 253 -1.52 22.32 -1.13
C PHE A 253 -1.74 20.81 -1.03
N PHE A 254 -2.89 20.33 -1.50
CA PHE A 254 -3.24 18.92 -1.53
C PHE A 254 -2.23 18.08 -2.33
N MET A 255 -1.87 18.53 -3.53
CA MET A 255 -0.85 17.86 -4.35
C MET A 255 0.51 17.78 -3.67
N ARG A 256 0.87 18.78 -2.84
CA ARG A 256 2.12 18.77 -2.08
C ARG A 256 2.06 17.82 -0.90
N PHE A 257 0.93 17.76 -0.19
CA PHE A 257 0.68 16.77 0.87
C PHE A 257 0.75 15.34 0.32
N VAL A 258 0.07 15.11 -0.79
CA VAL A 258 0.10 13.84 -1.53
C VAL A 258 1.53 13.46 -1.91
N ALA A 259 2.33 14.39 -2.43
CA ALA A 259 3.72 14.15 -2.76
C ALA A 259 4.57 13.75 -1.54
N VAL A 260 4.38 14.38 -0.38
CA VAL A 260 5.05 13.98 0.89
C VAL A 260 4.65 12.54 1.25
N LEU A 261 3.36 12.23 1.19
CA LEU A 261 2.86 10.91 1.58
C LEU A 261 3.38 9.80 0.65
N VAL A 262 3.38 10.03 -0.68
CA VAL A 262 3.95 9.09 -1.66
C VAL A 262 5.47 8.92 -1.46
N LEU A 263 6.18 9.99 -1.10
CA LEU A 263 7.60 9.93 -0.78
C LEU A 263 7.87 9.05 0.44
N ILE A 264 7.12 9.25 1.53
CA ILE A 264 7.22 8.42 2.74
C ILE A 264 6.93 6.95 2.41
N LEU A 265 5.84 6.68 1.68
CA LEU A 265 5.51 5.32 1.25
C LEU A 265 6.59 4.71 0.37
N GLY A 266 7.19 5.48 -0.53
CA GLY A 266 8.31 5.02 -1.36
C GLY A 266 9.53 4.60 -0.53
N PHE A 267 9.87 5.36 0.51
CA PHE A 267 10.93 4.98 1.45
C PHE A 267 10.58 3.73 2.26
N VAL A 268 9.34 3.60 2.74
CA VAL A 268 8.89 2.40 3.46
C VAL A 268 8.93 1.16 2.57
N THR A 269 8.48 1.27 1.31
CA THR A 269 8.56 0.16 0.35
C THR A 269 10.00 -0.21 0.00
N LEU A 270 10.89 0.78 -0.11
CA LEU A 270 12.31 0.54 -0.35
C LEU A 270 12.98 -0.18 0.83
N ASP A 271 12.68 0.24 2.06
CA ASP A 271 13.16 -0.41 3.29
C ASP A 271 12.62 -1.84 3.42
N GLY A 272 11.35 -2.05 3.10
CA GLY A 272 10.75 -3.39 3.07
C GLY A 272 11.44 -4.33 2.07
N GLY A 273 11.80 -3.82 0.89
CA GLY A 273 12.61 -4.55 -0.08
C GLY A 273 14.02 -4.89 0.44
N LEU A 274 14.69 -3.96 1.12
CA LEU A 274 16.00 -4.18 1.76
C LEU A 274 15.93 -5.22 2.88
N ASN A 275 14.85 -5.21 3.67
CA ASN A 275 14.59 -6.21 4.71
C ASN A 275 14.37 -7.61 4.12
N LEU A 276 13.67 -7.71 2.98
CA LEU A 276 13.46 -8.98 2.29
C LEU A 276 14.74 -9.61 1.72
N ILE A 277 15.79 -8.82 1.47
CA ILE A 277 17.12 -9.34 1.09
C ILE A 277 17.93 -9.74 2.34
N GLY A 278 17.42 -9.45 3.55
CA GLY A 278 18.14 -9.65 4.80
C GLY A 278 19.30 -8.66 4.96
N SER A 279 19.22 -7.48 4.32
CA SER A 279 20.32 -6.52 4.38
C SER A 279 20.45 -5.98 5.81
N PRO A 280 21.67 -5.95 6.39
CA PRO A 280 21.91 -5.33 7.68
C PRO A 280 21.78 -3.79 7.62
N LEU A 281 21.66 -3.22 6.41
CA LEU A 281 21.60 -1.79 6.15
C LEU A 281 20.17 -1.22 6.11
N SER A 282 19.14 -2.01 6.41
CA SER A 282 17.79 -1.46 6.52
C SER A 282 17.68 -0.51 7.71
N PHE A 283 16.86 0.53 7.56
CA PHE A 283 16.70 1.56 8.58
C PHE A 283 16.27 0.94 9.91
N GLN A 284 15.32 0.00 9.87
CA GLN A 284 14.86 -0.73 11.05
C GLN A 284 15.99 -1.50 11.76
N ASN A 285 16.85 -2.21 11.03
CA ASN A 285 17.95 -2.99 11.63
C ASN A 285 19.04 -2.09 12.22
N LEU A 286 19.35 -0.95 11.58
CA LEU A 286 20.28 0.06 12.11
C LEU A 286 19.74 0.75 13.36
N THR A 287 18.46 1.13 13.37
CA THR A 287 17.87 1.87 14.50
C THR A 287 17.43 0.98 15.65
N ARG A 288 17.41 -0.36 15.50
CA ARG A 288 16.96 -1.30 16.55
C ARG A 288 17.75 -1.18 17.85
N ASN A 289 19.05 -0.83 17.77
CA ASN A 289 19.89 -0.60 18.95
C ASN A 289 19.66 0.79 19.60
N TRP A 290 19.08 1.73 18.86
CA TRP A 290 18.88 3.12 19.30
C TRP A 290 17.45 3.36 19.81
N PHE A 291 16.49 2.68 19.21
CA PHE A 291 15.08 2.68 19.58
C PHE A 291 14.65 1.22 19.78
N PRO A 292 14.93 0.60 20.95
CA PRO A 292 14.30 -0.66 21.30
C PRO A 292 12.80 -0.42 21.31
N SER A 293 12.07 -1.06 20.39
CA SER A 293 10.62 -1.02 20.38
C SER A 293 10.13 -1.44 21.76
N GLN A 294 9.54 -0.50 22.51
CA GLN A 294 8.85 -0.80 23.76
C GLN A 294 7.65 -1.68 23.43
N SER A 295 7.88 -2.98 23.39
CA SER A 295 6.88 -4.03 23.58
C SER A 295 7.35 -5.01 24.66
N GLU A 296 8.18 -4.54 25.58
CA GLU A 296 8.31 -5.09 26.93
C GLU A 296 7.29 -4.40 27.85
N SER A 297 6.05 -4.89 27.84
CA SER A 297 4.99 -4.64 28.84
C SER A 297 3.81 -5.54 28.47
N ASN A 298 3.83 -6.84 28.79
CA ASN A 298 3.63 -7.32 30.15
C ASN A 298 4.67 -8.37 30.54
N SER A 299 5.25 -8.14 31.72
CA SER A 299 5.95 -9.13 32.51
C SER A 299 5.06 -10.35 32.78
N VAL A 300 5.16 -11.38 31.96
CA VAL A 300 5.22 -12.73 32.51
C VAL A 300 6.64 -12.83 33.03
N ALA A 301 6.79 -12.99 34.34
CA ALA A 301 8.09 -13.20 34.97
C ALA A 301 8.80 -14.38 34.28
N VAL A 302 9.80 -14.07 33.44
CA VAL A 302 10.69 -15.06 32.85
C VAL A 302 11.74 -15.37 33.91
N SER A 303 11.48 -16.48 34.62
CA SER A 303 12.50 -17.31 35.26
C SER A 303 13.64 -17.61 34.26
N PRO A 304 14.90 -17.89 34.67
CA PRO A 304 16.07 -17.97 33.77
C PRO A 304 16.09 -19.13 32.74
N GLN A 305 14.96 -19.73 32.45
CA GLN A 305 14.79 -20.79 31.47
C GLN A 305 13.62 -20.41 30.58
N GLN A 306 13.91 -19.93 29.36
CA GLN A 306 12.94 -20.05 28.28
C GLN A 306 12.50 -21.52 28.23
N PRO A 307 11.20 -21.84 28.09
CA PRO A 307 10.80 -23.22 27.92
C PRO A 307 11.33 -23.67 26.56
N ILE A 308 12.49 -24.31 26.59
CA ILE A 308 12.87 -25.31 25.61
C ILE A 308 11.81 -26.39 25.80
N SER A 309 10.72 -26.34 25.03
CA SER A 309 9.98 -27.57 24.79
C SER A 309 10.97 -28.56 24.19
N ALA A 310 10.79 -29.85 24.43
CA ALA A 310 11.68 -30.87 23.90
C ALA A 310 11.90 -30.79 22.36
N ASP A 311 11.10 -29.98 21.66
CA ASP A 311 10.99 -29.81 20.21
C ASP A 311 11.31 -28.38 19.67
N GLY A 312 12.08 -27.53 20.38
CA GLY A 312 12.71 -26.33 19.78
C GLY A 312 12.27 -24.94 20.27
N LEU A 313 12.55 -23.88 19.51
CA LEU A 313 12.23 -22.47 19.84
C LEU A 313 10.80 -22.09 19.41
N ILE A 314 10.19 -21.13 20.10
CA ILE A 314 8.82 -20.66 19.80
C ILE A 314 8.86 -19.19 19.36
N LEU A 315 8.16 -18.88 18.28
CA LEU A 315 7.93 -17.52 17.79
C LEU A 315 6.43 -17.32 17.58
N ASN A 316 5.85 -16.38 18.33
CA ASN A 316 4.45 -15.99 18.15
C ASN A 316 4.35 -15.01 16.99
N VAL A 317 3.48 -15.32 16.04
CA VAL A 317 3.19 -14.53 14.86
C VAL A 317 1.80 -13.92 15.03
N ASN A 318 1.76 -12.61 15.30
CA ASN A 318 0.53 -11.87 15.58
C ASN A 318 0.25 -10.84 14.47
N ASN A 319 -0.95 -10.23 14.51
CA ASN A 319 -1.31 -9.17 13.56
C ASN A 319 -0.36 -7.96 13.62
N ASP A 320 0.20 -7.70 14.79
CA ASP A 320 1.12 -6.59 15.09
C ASP A 320 2.61 -6.94 14.93
N GLY A 321 2.94 -8.15 14.47
CA GLY A 321 4.32 -8.58 14.19
C GLY A 321 4.76 -9.84 14.92
N TYR A 322 6.08 -9.97 15.11
CA TYR A 322 6.73 -11.17 15.64
C TYR A 322 7.19 -11.00 17.09
N PHE A 323 6.86 -11.98 17.93
CA PHE A 323 7.15 -11.92 19.37
C PHE A 323 7.74 -13.25 19.88
N PRO A 324 8.97 -13.25 20.42
CA PRO A 324 9.87 -12.10 20.58
C PRO A 324 10.52 -11.65 19.26
N THR A 325 10.92 -10.37 19.18
CA THR A 325 11.63 -9.82 18.00
C THR A 325 13.09 -10.30 17.92
N THR A 326 13.67 -10.71 19.05
CA THR A 326 15.01 -11.30 19.12
C THR A 326 14.95 -12.66 19.80
N LEU A 327 15.39 -13.69 19.09
CA LEU A 327 15.54 -15.05 19.58
C LEU A 327 17.04 -15.34 19.79
N LYS A 328 17.36 -16.20 20.75
CA LYS A 328 18.74 -16.67 21.00
C LYS A 328 18.80 -18.18 20.79
N ALA A 329 19.75 -18.64 19.97
CA ALA A 329 19.95 -20.06 19.66
C ALA A 329 21.41 -20.47 19.91
N GLN A 330 21.65 -21.76 20.18
CA GLN A 330 23.01 -22.29 20.30
C GLN A 330 23.67 -22.36 18.92
N ALA A 331 24.89 -21.84 18.81
CA ALA A 331 25.68 -21.99 17.59
C ALA A 331 26.05 -23.44 17.29
N GLY A 332 26.18 -23.79 16.01
CA GLY A 332 26.68 -25.08 15.55
C GLY A 332 25.71 -26.27 15.67
N LYS A 333 24.44 -26.05 16.03
CA LYS A 333 23.38 -27.08 16.04
C LYS A 333 22.17 -26.61 15.25
N ASP A 334 21.52 -27.55 14.58
CA ASP A 334 20.19 -27.35 14.00
C ASP A 334 19.13 -27.32 15.11
N PHE A 335 18.02 -26.63 14.86
CA PHE A 335 16.88 -26.59 15.76
C PHE A 335 15.58 -26.32 15.02
N THR A 336 14.47 -26.75 15.61
CA THR A 336 13.13 -26.47 15.09
C THR A 336 12.62 -25.14 15.63
N LEU A 337 12.17 -24.26 14.75
CA LEU A 337 11.45 -23.03 15.07
C LEU A 337 9.94 -23.27 14.89
N ASN A 338 9.20 -23.16 15.97
CA ASN A 338 7.76 -23.29 16.02
C ASN A 338 7.11 -21.91 15.84
N LEU A 339 6.54 -21.69 14.65
CA LEU A 339 5.79 -20.49 14.29
C LEU A 339 4.33 -20.68 14.71
N ILE A 340 3.89 -19.95 15.73
CA ILE A 340 2.52 -20.06 16.25
C ILE A 340 1.70 -18.88 15.76
N THR A 341 0.61 -19.16 15.04
CA THR A 341 -0.40 -18.16 14.65
C THR A 341 -1.69 -18.38 15.43
N ASN A 342 -2.33 -17.29 15.80
CA ASN A 342 -3.66 -17.30 16.39
C ASN A 342 -4.47 -16.13 15.82
N GLU A 343 -5.51 -16.43 15.03
CA GLU A 343 -6.37 -15.44 14.35
C GLU A 343 -5.57 -14.32 13.66
N THR A 344 -4.51 -14.71 12.97
CA THR A 344 -3.62 -13.78 12.29
C THR A 344 -4.08 -13.57 10.85
N TYR A 345 -4.19 -12.33 10.42
CA TYR A 345 -4.65 -11.91 9.10
C TYR A 345 -3.79 -10.80 8.49
N SER A 346 -2.70 -10.42 9.15
CA SER A 346 -1.74 -9.44 8.65
C SER A 346 -0.67 -10.08 7.75
N CYS A 347 0.19 -9.24 7.17
CA CYS A 347 1.36 -9.70 6.41
C CYS A 347 2.31 -10.59 7.24
N ALA A 348 2.25 -10.57 8.57
CA ALA A 348 3.09 -11.38 9.44
C ALA A 348 3.00 -12.89 9.16
N ARG A 349 1.85 -13.35 8.62
CA ARG A 349 1.66 -14.74 8.17
C ARG A 349 2.53 -15.13 6.99
N ASP A 350 2.92 -14.17 6.18
CA ASP A 350 3.72 -14.45 4.99
C ASP A 350 5.20 -14.42 5.40
N PHE A 351 5.66 -15.48 6.06
CA PHE A 351 6.91 -15.52 6.80
C PHE A 351 8.10 -15.87 5.89
N VAL A 352 9.20 -15.14 6.06
CA VAL A 352 10.38 -15.21 5.20
C VAL A 352 11.67 -15.21 6.01
N ILE A 353 12.57 -16.13 5.66
CA ILE A 353 13.97 -16.11 6.13
C ILE A 353 14.87 -15.95 4.89
N PRO A 354 15.33 -14.73 4.58
CA PRO A 354 16.09 -14.46 3.36
C PRO A 354 17.38 -15.28 3.23
N ALA A 355 18.12 -15.43 4.34
CA ALA A 355 19.40 -16.14 4.35
C ALA A 355 19.27 -17.64 4.02
N LEU A 356 18.08 -18.22 4.19
CA LEU A 356 17.80 -19.63 3.92
C LEU A 356 16.96 -19.85 2.66
N ASP A 357 16.65 -18.78 1.91
CA ASP A 357 15.65 -18.78 0.83
C ASP A 357 14.31 -19.43 1.22
N TYR A 358 13.97 -19.33 2.51
CA TYR A 358 12.78 -19.96 3.07
C TYR A 358 11.60 -18.99 3.04
N TYR A 359 10.46 -19.50 2.55
CA TYR A 359 9.21 -18.78 2.38
C TYR A 359 8.04 -19.71 2.69
N GLU A 360 7.17 -19.29 3.61
CA GLU A 360 5.94 -20.04 3.90
C GLU A 360 4.81 -19.11 4.31
N LEU A 361 3.63 -19.34 3.72
CA LEU A 361 2.40 -18.67 4.15
C LEU A 361 1.77 -19.47 5.28
N LEU A 362 1.84 -18.93 6.49
CA LEU A 362 1.32 -19.55 7.70
C LEU A 362 -0.22 -19.63 7.68
N PRO A 363 -0.83 -20.63 8.34
CA PRO A 363 -2.26 -20.66 8.57
C PRO A 363 -2.70 -19.46 9.44
N ASP A 364 -3.99 -19.10 9.38
CA ASP A 364 -4.55 -18.05 10.24
C ASP A 364 -4.52 -18.42 11.72
N THR A 365 -4.74 -19.70 12.04
CA THR A 365 -4.52 -20.27 13.37
C THR A 365 -3.84 -21.63 13.24
N GLY A 366 -2.72 -21.83 13.95
CA GLY A 366 -2.01 -23.11 13.93
C GLY A 366 -0.54 -23.00 14.35
N THR A 367 0.20 -24.08 14.14
CA THR A 367 1.65 -24.12 14.36
C THR A 367 2.34 -24.73 13.15
N VAL A 368 3.32 -24.00 12.62
CA VAL A 368 4.18 -24.46 11.52
C VAL A 368 5.59 -24.62 12.07
N GLN A 369 6.23 -25.74 11.73
CA GLN A 369 7.57 -26.06 12.21
C GLN A 369 8.59 -25.87 11.08
N VAL A 370 9.62 -25.08 11.36
CA VAL A 370 10.68 -24.78 10.40
C VAL A 370 12.00 -25.30 10.96
N ASN A 371 12.72 -26.12 10.19
CA ASN A 371 14.06 -26.55 10.60
C ASN A 371 15.09 -25.48 10.22
N ILE A 372 15.78 -24.93 11.22
CA ILE A 372 16.84 -23.95 11.04
C ILE A 372 18.20 -24.70 11.07
N PRO A 373 18.98 -24.67 9.98
CA PRO A 373 20.27 -25.34 9.93
C PRO A 373 21.29 -24.67 10.84
N ALA A 374 22.27 -25.44 11.30
CA ALA A 374 23.35 -24.95 12.15
C ALA A 374 24.04 -23.69 11.57
N GLN A 375 24.12 -22.63 12.37
CA GLN A 375 24.80 -21.39 12.03
C GLN A 375 26.07 -21.19 12.89
N GLU A 376 26.99 -20.36 12.39
CA GLU A 376 28.24 -20.04 13.08
C GLU A 376 28.00 -19.17 14.32
N LYS A 377 28.88 -19.29 15.31
CA LYS A 377 28.83 -18.48 16.55
C LYS A 377 29.04 -17.01 16.22
N GLY A 378 28.15 -16.16 16.72
CA GLY A 378 28.14 -14.71 16.46
C GLY A 378 27.42 -14.31 15.17
N SER A 379 26.89 -15.27 14.40
CA SER A 379 26.03 -14.97 13.26
C SER A 379 24.64 -14.51 13.71
N THR A 380 23.97 -13.73 12.86
CA THR A 380 22.58 -13.29 13.08
C THR A 380 21.77 -13.61 11.84
N LEU A 381 20.65 -14.28 12.03
CA LEU A 381 19.73 -14.65 10.97
C LEU A 381 18.47 -13.80 11.08
N PHE A 382 18.20 -13.02 10.05
CA PHE A 382 17.04 -12.15 10.01
C PHE A 382 15.82 -12.88 9.43
N PHE A 383 14.66 -12.59 10.00
CA PHE A 383 13.38 -13.03 9.47
C PHE A 383 12.44 -11.84 9.36
N THR A 384 11.50 -11.93 8.43
CA THR A 384 10.60 -10.83 8.09
C THR A 384 9.28 -11.35 7.52
N CYS A 385 8.25 -10.52 7.57
CA CYS A 385 7.08 -10.73 6.73
C CYS A 385 7.42 -10.42 5.26
N SER A 386 6.59 -10.87 4.32
CA SER A 386 6.81 -10.65 2.87
C SER A 386 6.76 -9.20 2.41
N MET A 387 6.29 -8.30 3.29
CA MET A 387 6.33 -6.86 3.06
C MET A 387 7.59 -6.19 3.60
N GLY A 388 8.43 -6.91 4.34
CA GLY A 388 9.61 -6.32 4.97
C GLY A 388 9.29 -5.38 6.14
N MET A 389 8.04 -5.36 6.62
CA MET A 389 7.55 -4.38 7.60
C MET A 389 7.76 -4.86 9.04
N TYR A 390 7.38 -6.11 9.31
CA TYR A 390 7.63 -6.76 10.59
C TYR A 390 8.90 -7.58 10.44
N THR A 391 9.86 -7.32 11.31
CA THR A 391 11.21 -7.89 11.23
C THR A 391 11.65 -8.39 12.60
N GLY A 392 12.43 -9.45 12.61
CA GLY A 392 13.08 -9.96 13.80
C GLY A 392 14.39 -10.67 13.46
N GLN A 393 15.07 -11.15 14.49
CA GLN A 393 16.38 -11.75 14.34
C GLN A 393 16.59 -12.94 15.30
N ILE A 394 17.40 -13.89 14.86
CA ILE A 394 17.90 -15.00 15.66
C ILE A 394 19.41 -14.80 15.81
N VAL A 395 19.87 -14.66 17.04
CA VAL A 395 21.29 -14.49 17.38
C VAL A 395 21.85 -15.84 17.82
N PHE A 396 22.95 -16.26 17.22
CA PHE A 396 23.61 -17.53 17.52
C PHE A 396 24.79 -17.30 18.48
N GLU A 397 24.68 -17.82 19.71
CA GLU A 397 25.67 -17.63 20.79
C GLU A 397 26.44 -18.91 21.14
#